data_AF-A0A371CPI3-F1
#
_entry.id   AF-A0A371CPI3-F1
#
_cell.length_a   1.000
_cell.length_b   1.000
_cell.length_c   1.000
_cell.angle_alpha   90.00
_cell.angle_beta   90.00
_cell.angle_gamma   90.00
#
_symmetry.space_group_name_H-M   'P 1'
#
loop_
_entity.id
_entity.type
_entity.pdbx_description
1 polymer ?
#
loop_
_entity_poly.entity_id
_entity_poly.type
_entity_poly.pdbx_seq_one_letter_code
_entity_poly.pdbx_strand_id
1 'polypeptide(L)'
;MFRLPTHLESLVPPPRDQVPQSSPWRGSIVLPASSPHPAARPREIRVTAAEIENDNSQQEIWPKHFQLHVIRRRGVLREVQAWLAQVQRGGQLARCMLMPDRLPEQAASRENQALFESFAAQLLEEEIVALAPWSVSEQLPGGIILYPTSTTRALLVGAVLLNSSFPDFLLGSASPNALMGVAPHNPSASQAQNMAILNRTQPFQPSPFDPAPPNIASSSRYPATGSGYDASRSRSGRSSG
;
A
#
# COMPACT_ATOMS: atom_id res chain seq x y z
N MET A 1 -29.89 32.01 29.43
CA MET A 1 -29.74 30.83 28.55
C MET A 1 -29.35 31.33 27.17
N PHE A 2 -28.05 31.33 26.85
CA PHE A 2 -27.54 31.79 25.56
C PHE A 2 -27.50 30.62 24.58
N ARG A 3 -28.26 30.70 23.48
CA ARG A 3 -28.17 29.76 22.36
C ARG A 3 -27.14 30.35 21.39
N LEU A 4 -25.99 29.70 21.24
CA LEU A 4 -25.04 30.06 20.18
C LEU A 4 -25.71 29.78 18.81
N PRO A 5 -25.73 30.75 17.88
CA PRO A 5 -26.18 30.51 16.52
C PRO A 5 -25.19 29.59 15.79
N THR A 6 -25.63 28.40 15.40
CA THR A 6 -24.87 27.46 14.56
C THR A 6 -24.88 27.96 13.11
N HIS A 7 -24.03 28.93 12.76
CA HIS A 7 -23.79 29.39 11.38
C HIS A 7 -22.97 28.39 10.53
N LEU A 8 -23.17 27.09 10.69
CA LEU A 8 -22.45 26.05 9.91
C LEU A 8 -23.09 25.78 8.53
N GLU A 9 -24.24 26.37 8.24
CA GLU A 9 -24.94 26.18 6.94
C GLU A 9 -24.31 26.99 5.79
N SER A 10 -23.34 27.86 6.07
CA SER A 10 -22.69 28.73 5.06
C SER A 10 -21.47 28.12 4.37
N LEU A 11 -21.06 26.88 4.71
CA LEU A 11 -19.85 26.25 4.15
C LEU A 11 -20.11 25.47 2.85
N VAL A 12 -21.36 25.31 2.45
CA VAL A 12 -21.68 24.74 1.12
C VAL A 12 -21.79 25.91 0.15
N PRO A 13 -20.87 26.06 -0.82
CA PRO A 13 -21.00 27.10 -1.83
C PRO A 13 -22.35 26.96 -2.53
N PRO A 14 -23.03 28.08 -2.85
CA PRO A 14 -24.27 28.08 -3.62
C PRO A 14 -24.12 27.18 -4.85
N PRO A 15 -25.17 26.48 -5.31
CA PRO A 15 -25.08 25.54 -6.43
C PRO A 15 -24.41 26.11 -7.70
N ARG A 16 -24.53 27.41 -7.93
CA ARG A 16 -23.87 28.13 -9.04
C ARG A 16 -22.35 28.24 -8.93
N ASP A 17 -21.82 28.12 -7.72
CA ASP A 17 -20.38 28.23 -7.38
C ASP A 17 -19.77 26.83 -7.12
N GLN A 18 -20.55 25.75 -7.32
CA GLN A 18 -20.06 24.39 -7.21
C GLN A 18 -19.29 24.02 -8.49
N VAL A 19 -17.97 23.97 -8.37
CA VAL A 19 -17.11 23.44 -9.44
C VAL A 19 -17.30 21.93 -9.51
N PRO A 20 -17.51 21.34 -10.71
CA PRO A 20 -17.54 19.90 -10.88
C PRO A 20 -16.24 19.29 -10.32
N GLN A 21 -16.34 18.46 -9.28
CA GLN A 21 -15.18 17.70 -8.82
C GLN A 21 -14.83 16.67 -9.90
N SER A 22 -13.55 16.64 -10.31
CA SER A 22 -13.05 15.59 -11.19
C SER A 22 -13.29 14.23 -10.53
N SER A 23 -13.80 13.27 -11.30
CA SER A 23 -13.95 11.90 -10.80
C SER A 23 -12.58 11.34 -10.44
N PRO A 24 -12.41 10.72 -9.26
CA PRO A 24 -11.13 10.14 -8.89
C PRO A 24 -10.77 9.02 -9.87
N TRP A 25 -9.49 8.84 -10.16
CA TRP A 25 -9.05 7.71 -10.95
C TRP A 25 -9.47 6.39 -10.28
N ARG A 26 -9.98 5.47 -11.10
CA ARG A 26 -10.32 4.09 -10.70
C ARG A 26 -9.64 3.10 -11.61
N GLY A 27 -9.13 2.03 -11.02
CA GLY A 27 -8.50 0.94 -11.73
C GLY A 27 -8.29 -0.28 -10.84
N SER A 28 -7.30 -1.09 -11.21
CA SER A 28 -6.94 -2.29 -10.49
C SER A 28 -5.44 -2.48 -10.42
N ILE A 29 -5.00 -3.09 -9.33
CA ILE A 29 -3.63 -3.57 -9.15
C ILE A 29 -3.67 -5.10 -9.11
N VAL A 30 -2.79 -5.75 -9.86
CA VAL A 30 -2.68 -7.19 -9.95
C VAL A 30 -1.42 -7.61 -9.22
N LEU A 31 -1.60 -8.37 -8.15
CA LEU A 31 -0.53 -8.93 -7.34
C LEU A 31 -0.02 -10.23 -7.99
N PRO A 32 1.32 -10.44 -8.03
CA PRO A 32 1.87 -11.70 -8.48
C PRO A 32 1.43 -12.83 -7.55
N ALA A 33 1.30 -14.03 -8.11
CA ALA A 33 0.94 -15.21 -7.33
C ALA A 33 1.95 -15.42 -6.19
N SER A 34 1.43 -15.59 -4.96
CA SER A 34 2.27 -15.70 -3.76
C SER A 34 3.08 -16.99 -3.70
N SER A 35 2.71 -17.98 -4.52
CA SER A 35 3.32 -19.32 -4.58
C SER A 35 3.75 -19.61 -6.01
N PRO A 36 4.90 -20.28 -6.21
CA PRO A 36 5.34 -20.75 -7.53
C PRO A 36 4.48 -21.90 -8.07
N HIS A 37 3.49 -22.36 -7.31
CA HIS A 37 2.60 -23.42 -7.74
C HIS A 37 1.75 -22.95 -8.95
N PRO A 38 1.69 -23.70 -10.07
CA PRO A 38 0.92 -23.31 -11.26
C PRO A 38 -0.58 -23.07 -11.01
N ALA A 39 -1.13 -23.59 -9.91
CA ALA A 39 -2.52 -23.34 -9.54
C ALA A 39 -2.74 -22.01 -8.80
N ALA A 40 -1.66 -21.34 -8.36
CA ALA A 40 -1.74 -20.08 -7.66
C ALA A 40 -2.18 -18.97 -8.62
N ARG A 41 -3.35 -18.39 -8.34
CA ARG A 41 -3.93 -17.34 -9.19
C ARG A 41 -3.39 -15.97 -8.76
N PRO A 42 -3.06 -15.09 -9.73
CA PRO A 42 -2.87 -13.67 -9.46
C PRO A 42 -4.10 -13.11 -8.74
N ARG A 43 -3.88 -12.20 -7.79
CA ARG A 43 -4.96 -11.55 -7.05
C ARG A 43 -5.15 -10.14 -7.60
N GLU A 44 -6.37 -9.79 -7.97
CA GLU A 44 -6.72 -8.45 -8.43
C GLU A 44 -7.36 -7.67 -7.28
N ILE A 45 -6.93 -6.42 -7.09
CA ILE A 45 -7.50 -5.49 -6.10
C ILE A 45 -7.97 -4.25 -6.85
N ARG A 46 -9.24 -3.90 -6.70
CA ARG A 46 -9.86 -2.71 -7.28
C ARG A 46 -9.55 -1.53 -6.38
N VAL A 47 -9.01 -0.46 -6.96
CA VAL A 47 -8.50 0.69 -6.21
C VAL A 47 -9.01 1.99 -6.81
N THR A 48 -9.19 2.98 -5.94
CA THR A 48 -9.44 4.36 -6.28
C THR A 48 -8.23 5.18 -5.83
N ALA A 49 -7.76 6.08 -6.68
CA ALA A 49 -6.68 7.01 -6.34
C ALA A 49 -7.22 8.42 -6.14
N ALA A 50 -6.75 9.08 -5.10
CA ALA A 50 -6.92 10.51 -4.88
C ALA A 50 -5.54 11.17 -4.93
N GLU A 51 -5.37 12.17 -5.80
CA GLU A 51 -4.14 12.95 -5.85
C GLU A 51 -4.11 13.94 -4.68
N ILE A 52 -2.91 14.09 -4.11
CA ILE A 52 -2.71 14.91 -2.91
C ILE A 52 -2.10 16.25 -3.29
N GLU A 53 -1.26 16.27 -4.32
CA GLU A 53 -0.45 17.41 -4.71
C GLU A 53 -0.30 17.39 -6.24
N ASN A 54 -0.91 18.38 -6.91
CA ASN A 54 -0.87 18.73 -8.34
C ASN A 54 -2.20 18.59 -9.11
N ASP A 55 -2.16 19.09 -10.35
CA ASP A 55 -3.27 19.16 -11.30
C ASP A 55 -3.80 17.76 -11.67
N ASN A 56 -5.07 17.52 -11.36
CA ASN A 56 -5.77 16.25 -11.59
C ASN A 56 -5.78 15.79 -13.07
N SER A 57 -5.39 16.66 -14.00
CA SER A 57 -5.28 16.36 -15.44
C SER A 57 -4.36 15.16 -15.72
N GLN A 58 -3.39 14.88 -14.85
CA GLN A 58 -2.43 13.79 -15.04
C GLN A 58 -3.02 12.40 -14.77
N GLN A 59 -4.16 12.29 -14.10
CA GLN A 59 -4.80 11.01 -13.80
C GLN A 59 -5.46 10.36 -15.02
N GLU A 60 -5.80 11.14 -16.04
CA GLU A 60 -6.49 10.65 -17.24
C GLU A 60 -5.62 9.69 -18.06
N ILE A 61 -4.29 9.85 -17.97
CA ILE A 61 -3.32 9.02 -18.70
C ILE A 61 -2.90 7.75 -17.95
N TRP A 62 -3.38 7.54 -16.71
CA TRP A 62 -3.01 6.36 -15.94
C TRP A 62 -3.67 5.09 -16.48
N PRO A 63 -2.91 3.99 -16.67
CA PRO A 63 -3.46 2.69 -17.03
C PRO A 63 -4.58 2.26 -16.08
N LYS A 64 -5.59 1.54 -16.58
CA LYS A 64 -6.67 0.99 -15.72
C LYS A 64 -6.25 -0.26 -14.95
N HIS A 65 -5.15 -0.89 -15.36
CA HIS A 65 -4.64 -2.12 -14.77
C HIS A 65 -3.14 -2.01 -14.59
N PHE A 66 -2.67 -2.16 -13.36
CA PHE A 66 -1.25 -2.21 -13.04
C PHE A 66 -0.84 -3.63 -12.66
N GLN A 67 0.24 -4.13 -13.25
CA GLN A 67 0.90 -5.34 -12.79
C GLN A 67 1.97 -4.97 -11.77
N LEU A 68 1.79 -5.42 -10.53
CA LEU A 68 2.70 -5.04 -9.45
C LEU A 68 3.96 -5.92 -9.42
N HIS A 69 5.09 -5.27 -9.23
CA HIS A 69 6.36 -5.91 -8.94
C HIS A 69 6.75 -5.61 -7.49
N VAL A 70 6.67 -6.62 -6.63
CA VAL A 70 6.96 -6.47 -5.19
C VAL A 70 8.46 -6.63 -4.97
N ILE A 71 9.11 -5.60 -4.42
CA ILE A 71 10.55 -5.59 -4.17
C ILE A 71 10.80 -6.09 -2.75
N ARG A 72 11.05 -7.40 -2.61
CA ARG A 72 11.32 -8.07 -1.33
C ARG A 72 12.77 -7.93 -0.87
N ARG A 73 13.24 -6.69 -0.70
CA ARG A 73 14.56 -6.41 -0.13
C ARG A 73 14.41 -5.72 1.22
N ARG A 74 15.04 -6.27 2.26
CA ARG A 74 15.02 -5.69 3.61
C ARG A 74 15.59 -4.26 3.59
N GLY A 75 14.88 -3.33 4.24
CA GLY A 75 15.29 -1.93 4.35
C GLY A 75 15.01 -1.06 3.11
N VAL A 76 14.44 -1.63 2.04
CA VAL A 76 14.12 -0.87 0.82
C VAL A 76 13.11 0.24 1.09
N LEU A 77 12.16 0.03 2.00
CA LEU A 77 11.20 1.06 2.39
C LEU A 77 11.90 2.31 2.95
N ARG A 78 12.93 2.12 3.79
CA ARG A 78 13.74 3.21 4.34
C ARG A 78 14.53 3.94 3.25
N GLU A 79 15.11 3.20 2.30
CA GLU A 79 15.81 3.80 1.16
C GLU A 79 14.87 4.64 0.29
N VAL A 80 13.67 4.13 0.00
CA VAL A 80 12.62 4.87 -0.72
C VAL A 80 12.23 6.13 0.04
N GLN A 81 11.99 6.04 1.35
CA GLN A 81 11.65 7.21 2.16
C GLN A 81 12.76 8.28 2.15
N ALA A 82 14.03 7.87 2.27
CA ALA A 82 15.17 8.78 2.20
C ALA A 82 15.28 9.44 0.82
N TRP A 83 15.11 8.66 -0.26
CA TRP A 83 15.10 9.17 -1.63
C TRP A 83 13.94 10.15 -1.86
N LEU A 84 12.72 9.83 -1.39
CA LEU A 84 11.56 10.72 -1.47
C LEU A 84 11.81 12.05 -0.75
N ALA A 85 12.41 12.02 0.44
CA ALA A 85 12.76 13.24 1.19
C ALA A 85 13.81 14.12 0.48
N GLN A 86 14.62 13.54 -0.40
CA GLN A 86 15.56 14.28 -1.24
C GLN A 86 14.87 14.86 -2.48
N VAL A 87 14.08 14.06 -3.20
CA VAL A 87 13.42 14.48 -4.45
C VAL A 87 12.30 15.49 -4.18
N GLN A 88 11.57 15.36 -3.07
CA GLN A 88 10.48 16.28 -2.72
C GLN A 88 10.97 17.73 -2.53
N ARG A 89 12.23 17.92 -2.11
CA ARG A 89 12.83 19.28 -2.02
C ARG A 89 12.96 19.98 -3.38
N GLY A 90 12.96 19.22 -4.48
CA GLY A 90 12.92 19.76 -5.83
C GLY A 90 11.53 20.15 -6.32
N GLY A 91 10.46 19.82 -5.59
CA GLY A 91 9.08 20.25 -5.87
C GLY A 91 8.39 19.58 -7.06
N GLN A 92 8.94 18.50 -7.62
CA GLN A 92 8.48 17.93 -8.89
C GLN A 92 7.83 16.54 -8.81
N LEU A 93 7.72 15.95 -7.62
CA LEU A 93 7.19 14.58 -7.50
C LEU A 93 5.70 14.59 -7.14
N ALA A 94 4.87 14.17 -8.08
CA ALA A 94 3.44 13.97 -7.84
C ALA A 94 3.18 12.80 -6.88
N ARG A 95 2.16 12.93 -6.03
CA ARG A 95 1.78 11.93 -5.03
C ARG A 95 0.29 11.65 -5.06
N CYS A 96 -0.05 10.38 -4.87
CA CYS A 96 -1.42 9.94 -4.74
C CYS A 96 -1.63 9.03 -3.53
N MET A 97 -2.87 8.97 -3.07
CA MET A 97 -3.35 7.99 -2.10
C MET A 97 -4.20 6.97 -2.83
N LEU A 98 -3.84 5.69 -2.69
CA LEU A 98 -4.67 4.58 -3.15
C LEU A 98 -5.49 4.05 -1.99
N MET A 99 -6.75 3.72 -2.29
CA MET A 99 -7.74 3.18 -1.37
C MET A 99 -8.47 2.01 -2.03
N PRO A 100 -8.99 1.03 -1.27
CA PRO A 100 -9.84 0.00 -1.84
C PRO A 100 -11.12 0.63 -2.43
N ASP A 101 -11.45 0.27 -3.67
CA ASP A 101 -12.69 0.73 -4.29
C ASP A 101 -13.92 0.06 -3.65
N ARG A 102 -15.04 0.78 -3.62
CA ARG A 102 -16.33 0.28 -3.17
C ARG A 102 -17.08 -0.32 -4.34
N LEU A 103 -17.15 -1.65 -4.37
CA LEU A 103 -17.85 -2.40 -5.41
C LEU A 103 -19.37 -2.39 -5.20
N PRO A 104 -20.19 -2.58 -6.27
CA PRO A 104 -21.66 -2.59 -6.16
C PRO A 104 -22.18 -3.65 -5.18
N GLU A 105 -21.53 -4.81 -5.11
CA GLU A 105 -21.87 -5.88 -4.20
C GLU A 105 -21.10 -5.75 -2.88
N GLN A 106 -21.83 -5.80 -1.75
CA GLN A 106 -21.23 -5.62 -0.41
C GLN A 106 -20.21 -6.71 -0.08
N ALA A 107 -20.47 -7.97 -0.46
CA ALA A 107 -19.56 -9.08 -0.22
C ALA A 107 -18.23 -8.87 -0.97
N ALA A 108 -18.30 -8.56 -2.27
CA ALA A 108 -17.12 -8.25 -3.08
C ALA A 108 -16.36 -7.02 -2.55
N SER A 109 -17.06 -5.99 -2.09
CA SER A 109 -16.45 -4.79 -1.49
C SER A 109 -15.66 -5.12 -0.22
N ARG A 110 -16.20 -5.98 0.66
CA ARG A 110 -15.50 -6.44 1.87
C ARG A 110 -14.29 -7.30 1.54
N GLU A 111 -14.40 -8.18 0.55
CA GLU A 111 -13.28 -8.99 0.08
C GLU A 111 -12.17 -8.11 -0.51
N ASN A 112 -12.51 -7.17 -1.38
CA ASN A 112 -11.57 -6.22 -1.97
C ASN A 112 -10.84 -5.39 -0.90
N GLN A 113 -11.58 -4.91 0.10
CA GLN A 113 -11.02 -4.19 1.24
C GLN A 113 -10.05 -5.07 2.04
N ALA A 114 -10.43 -6.31 2.36
CA ALA A 114 -9.57 -7.23 3.10
C ALA A 114 -8.28 -7.57 2.32
N LEU A 115 -8.36 -7.75 1.00
CA LEU A 115 -7.19 -7.96 0.14
C LEU A 115 -6.27 -6.74 0.14
N PHE A 116 -6.82 -5.53 0.03
CA PHE A 116 -6.06 -4.29 0.09
C PHE A 116 -5.34 -4.12 1.43
N GLU A 117 -6.07 -4.28 2.54
CA GLU A 117 -5.51 -4.13 3.88
C GLU A 117 -4.43 -5.19 4.18
N SER A 118 -4.64 -6.42 3.72
CA SER A 118 -3.63 -7.48 3.83
C SER A 118 -2.37 -7.15 3.04
N PHE A 119 -2.51 -6.58 1.85
CA PHE A 119 -1.36 -6.17 1.04
C PHE A 119 -0.62 -4.98 1.66
N ALA A 120 -1.35 -3.97 2.15
CA ALA A 120 -0.75 -2.82 2.83
C ALA A 120 -0.03 -3.22 4.12
N ALA A 121 -0.62 -4.14 4.90
CA ALA A 121 0.02 -4.72 6.07
C ALA A 121 1.31 -5.47 5.69
N GLN A 122 1.28 -6.27 4.61
CA GLN A 122 2.46 -6.97 4.14
C GLN A 122 3.62 -6.02 3.79
N LEU A 123 3.34 -4.93 3.06
CA LEU A 123 4.38 -3.95 2.72
C LEU A 123 4.99 -3.32 3.97
N LEU A 124 4.17 -3.05 4.98
CA LEU A 124 4.62 -2.42 6.24
C LEU A 124 5.42 -3.39 7.11
N GLU A 125 4.91 -4.59 7.32
CA GLU A 125 5.49 -5.61 8.21
C GLU A 125 6.82 -6.15 7.66
N GLU A 126 6.93 -6.31 6.34
CA GLU A 126 8.17 -6.76 5.70
C GLU A 126 9.16 -5.62 5.40
N GLU A 127 8.78 -4.34 5.65
CA GLU A 127 9.53 -3.13 5.26
C GLU A 127 9.90 -3.09 3.76
N ILE A 128 8.94 -3.45 2.91
CA ILE A 128 9.10 -3.57 1.45
C ILE A 128 8.22 -2.57 0.69
N VAL A 129 8.41 -2.50 -0.63
CA VAL A 129 7.65 -1.64 -1.54
C VAL A 129 7.18 -2.41 -2.78
N ALA A 130 6.24 -1.83 -3.53
CA ALA A 130 5.80 -2.36 -4.82
C ALA A 130 5.94 -1.33 -5.94
N LEU A 131 6.23 -1.79 -7.15
CA LEU A 131 6.32 -0.96 -8.35
C LEU A 131 5.15 -1.27 -9.29
N ALA A 132 4.55 -0.24 -9.84
CA ALA A 132 3.47 -0.30 -10.81
C ALA A 132 3.89 0.45 -12.08
N PRO A 133 4.60 -0.19 -13.02
CA PRO A 133 5.05 0.47 -14.26
C PRO A 133 3.87 0.92 -15.12
N TRP A 134 4.03 2.00 -15.91
CA TRP A 134 2.98 2.50 -16.82
C TRP A 134 2.61 1.52 -17.93
N SER A 135 3.56 0.71 -18.37
CA SER A 135 3.34 -0.29 -19.40
C SER A 135 4.30 -1.46 -19.20
N VAL A 136 3.91 -2.62 -19.72
CA VAL A 136 4.81 -3.76 -19.91
C VAL A 136 5.67 -3.56 -21.17
N SER A 137 5.24 -2.68 -22.09
CA SER A 137 6.05 -2.23 -23.24
C SER A 137 6.89 -1.02 -22.87
N GLU A 138 8.14 -0.99 -23.36
CA GLU A 138 9.20 -0.01 -23.01
C GLU A 138 8.91 1.47 -23.33
N GLN A 139 7.71 1.83 -23.80
CA GLN A 139 7.45 3.14 -24.38
C GLN A 139 7.29 4.29 -23.36
N LEU A 140 6.93 3.98 -22.11
CA LEU A 140 6.78 5.00 -21.07
C LEU A 140 7.71 4.66 -19.89
N PRO A 141 8.84 5.38 -19.73
CA PRO A 141 9.69 5.18 -18.57
C PRO A 141 8.95 5.62 -17.30
N GLY A 142 8.95 4.75 -16.29
CA GLY A 142 8.42 5.08 -14.97
C GLY A 142 7.20 4.29 -14.55
N GLY A 143 6.43 4.87 -13.64
CA GLY A 143 5.29 4.23 -13.01
C GLY A 143 4.99 4.82 -11.64
N ILE A 144 4.37 4.00 -10.79
CA ILE A 144 4.05 4.37 -9.42
C ILE A 144 4.86 3.50 -8.46
N ILE A 145 5.55 4.13 -7.50
CA ILE A 145 6.13 3.43 -6.35
C ILE A 145 5.09 3.44 -5.24
N LEU A 146 4.60 2.27 -4.86
CA LEU A 146 3.63 2.07 -3.79
C LEU A 146 4.35 1.71 -2.49
N TYR A 147 4.05 2.45 -1.43
CA TYR A 147 4.59 2.21 -0.10
C TYR A 147 3.52 2.42 0.98
N PRO A 148 3.63 1.72 2.12
CA PRO A 148 2.64 1.77 3.18
C PRO A 148 2.74 3.07 3.98
N THR A 149 1.63 3.44 4.63
CA THR A 149 1.66 4.45 5.69
C THR A 149 1.86 3.76 7.04
N SER A 150 2.55 4.43 7.98
CA SER A 150 2.70 3.93 9.35
C SER A 150 1.42 4.03 10.18
N THR A 151 0.45 4.83 9.72
CA THR A 151 -0.74 5.20 10.49
C THR A 151 -1.98 4.39 10.14
N THR A 152 -2.07 3.86 8.91
CA THR A 152 -3.25 3.13 8.46
C THR A 152 -2.92 2.06 7.41
N ARG A 153 -3.66 0.96 7.49
CA ARG A 153 -3.64 -0.14 6.49
C ARG A 153 -4.68 0.06 5.40
N ALA A 154 -5.58 1.05 5.57
CA ALA A 154 -6.62 1.36 4.60
C ALA A 154 -6.13 2.26 3.45
N LEU A 155 -4.88 2.73 3.51
CA LEU A 155 -4.30 3.63 2.52
C LEU A 155 -2.89 3.16 2.11
N LEU A 156 -2.58 3.33 0.84
CA LEU A 156 -1.22 3.25 0.30
C LEU A 156 -0.85 4.60 -0.31
N VAL A 157 0.42 4.98 -0.22
CA VAL A 157 0.92 6.18 -0.90
C VAL A 157 1.61 5.75 -2.18
N GLY A 158 1.27 6.42 -3.28
CA GLY A 158 1.94 6.31 -4.56
C GLY A 158 2.81 7.52 -4.82
N ALA A 159 4.11 7.32 -5.06
CA ALA A 159 4.96 8.32 -5.70
C ALA A 159 4.91 8.10 -7.22
N VAL A 160 4.52 9.13 -7.96
CA VAL A 160 4.18 9.04 -9.38
C VAL A 160 5.34 9.58 -10.23
N LEU A 161 5.88 8.72 -11.09
CA LEU A 161 7.00 9.03 -11.99
C LEU A 161 6.51 9.00 -13.43
N LEU A 162 5.96 10.11 -13.95
CA LEU A 162 5.39 10.17 -15.30
C LEU A 162 6.44 10.10 -16.43
N ASN A 163 7.56 10.79 -16.24
CA ASN A 163 8.61 10.98 -17.26
C ASN A 163 10.00 10.59 -16.74
N SER A 164 10.05 9.81 -15.66
CA SER A 164 11.30 9.42 -15.01
C SER A 164 11.31 7.92 -14.74
N SER A 165 12.48 7.31 -14.90
CA SER A 165 12.67 5.89 -14.56
C SER A 165 12.59 5.68 -13.06
N PHE A 166 12.30 4.44 -12.66
CA PHE A 166 12.48 4.04 -11.27
C PHE A 166 13.96 4.21 -10.86
N PRO A 167 14.24 4.62 -9.61
CA PRO A 167 15.60 4.67 -9.09
C PRO A 167 16.32 3.33 -9.23
N ASP A 168 17.60 3.35 -9.61
CA ASP A 168 18.41 2.15 -9.85
C ASP A 168 18.45 1.18 -8.66
N PHE A 169 18.42 1.73 -7.44
CA PHE A 169 18.42 0.92 -6.23
C PHE A 169 17.17 0.04 -6.11
N LEU A 170 16.08 0.31 -6.83
CA LEU A 170 14.88 -0.54 -6.85
C LEU A 170 14.99 -1.67 -7.90
N LEU A 171 15.82 -1.50 -8.92
CA LEU A 171 15.97 -2.43 -10.04
C LEU A 171 16.95 -3.59 -9.75
N GLY A 172 17.52 -3.62 -8.54
CA GLY A 172 18.41 -4.72 -8.14
C GLY A 172 19.80 -4.65 -8.78
N SER A 173 20.21 -3.50 -9.33
CA SER A 173 21.65 -3.26 -9.48
C SER A 173 22.22 -3.18 -8.06
N ALA A 174 22.90 -4.25 -7.66
CA ALA A 174 23.69 -4.24 -6.45
C ALA A 174 24.60 -3.02 -6.54
N SER A 175 24.34 -2.00 -5.71
CA SER A 175 25.27 -0.88 -5.60
C SER A 175 26.62 -1.49 -5.22
N PRO A 176 27.69 -1.29 -6.00
CA PRO A 176 29.00 -1.89 -5.73
C PRO A 176 29.67 -1.30 -4.48
N ASN A 177 28.99 -0.41 -3.74
CA ASN A 177 29.45 0.10 -2.46
C ASN A 177 29.12 -0.84 -1.29
N ALA A 178 29.58 -2.09 -1.40
CA ALA A 178 30.18 -2.74 -0.24
C ALA A 178 31.62 -2.21 -0.15
N LEU A 179 31.83 -1.24 0.73
CA LEU A 179 33.09 -0.55 0.92
C LEU A 179 34.22 -1.47 1.37
N MET A 180 35.38 -1.25 0.74
CA MET A 180 36.75 -1.34 1.28
C MET A 180 37.26 -2.68 1.85
N GLY A 181 38.02 -3.38 1.02
CA GLY A 181 39.06 -4.29 1.49
C GLY A 181 39.71 -5.07 0.34
N VAL A 182 40.96 -4.73 0.05
CA VAL A 182 41.96 -5.49 -0.73
C VAL A 182 42.06 -5.16 -2.23
N ALA A 183 43.24 -4.62 -2.55
CA ALA A 183 43.77 -4.23 -3.85
C ALA A 183 44.03 -5.45 -4.79
N PRO A 184 44.32 -5.23 -6.08
CA PRO A 184 44.16 -6.21 -7.14
C PRO A 184 45.40 -7.10 -7.32
N HIS A 185 45.20 -8.39 -7.52
CA HIS A 185 46.23 -9.29 -8.03
C HIS A 185 45.56 -10.49 -8.71
N ASN A 186 45.80 -10.59 -10.00
CA ASN A 186 45.61 -11.77 -10.86
C ASN A 186 46.82 -11.73 -11.83
N PRO A 187 47.21 -12.80 -12.55
CA PRO A 187 46.61 -14.14 -12.63
C PRO A 187 47.61 -15.30 -12.56
N SER A 188 47.15 -16.53 -12.29
CA SER A 188 47.78 -17.77 -12.79
C SER A 188 46.87 -18.98 -12.62
N ALA A 189 46.81 -19.80 -13.68
CA ALA A 189 46.08 -21.04 -13.82
C ALA A 189 46.58 -22.17 -12.90
N SER A 190 45.71 -23.12 -12.55
CA SER A 190 45.79 -24.54 -12.96
C SER A 190 45.05 -25.49 -11.99
N GLN A 191 44.29 -26.39 -12.61
CA GLN A 191 44.08 -27.80 -12.29
C GLN A 191 43.54 -28.30 -10.94
N ALA A 192 42.49 -29.12 -11.13
CA ALA A 192 42.34 -30.50 -10.64
C ALA A 192 41.73 -30.77 -9.25
N GLN A 193 40.55 -31.41 -9.33
CA GLN A 193 40.18 -32.64 -8.65
C GLN A 193 40.58 -32.79 -7.18
N ASN A 194 39.59 -32.81 -6.28
CA ASN A 194 39.47 -33.94 -5.37
C ASN A 194 38.07 -34.08 -4.73
N MET A 195 37.63 -35.33 -4.68
CA MET A 195 36.46 -35.85 -3.99
C MET A 195 36.74 -36.02 -2.49
N ALA A 196 35.73 -35.77 -1.64
CA ALA A 196 35.44 -36.43 -0.35
C ALA A 196 34.38 -35.59 0.39
N ILE A 197 33.09 -35.96 0.38
CA ILE A 197 32.45 -36.82 1.39
C ILE A 197 33.03 -36.61 2.80
N LEU A 198 32.28 -35.94 3.68
CA LEU A 198 31.94 -36.45 5.01
C LEU A 198 30.85 -35.61 5.70
N ASN A 199 29.79 -36.34 6.07
CA ASN A 199 28.79 -36.06 7.09
C ASN A 199 29.25 -35.14 8.23
N ARG A 200 28.39 -34.17 8.59
CA ARG A 200 28.27 -33.75 9.99
C ARG A 200 26.83 -33.39 10.35
N THR A 201 26.10 -34.42 10.77
CA THR A 201 24.90 -34.31 11.58
C THR A 201 25.26 -33.68 12.93
N GLN A 202 24.63 -32.55 13.26
CA GLN A 202 24.65 -31.93 14.58
C GLN A 202 23.23 -32.01 15.15
N PRO A 203 22.97 -32.80 16.19
CA PRO A 203 21.76 -32.66 16.99
C PRO A 203 21.97 -31.56 18.03
N PHE A 204 21.35 -30.40 17.84
CA PHE A 204 21.24 -29.40 18.91
C PHE A 204 20.02 -29.69 19.78
N GLN A 205 20.30 -29.75 21.08
CA GLN A 205 19.40 -30.06 22.18
C GLN A 205 18.32 -28.97 22.38
N PRO A 206 17.13 -29.33 22.91
CA PRO A 206 16.17 -28.35 23.41
C PRO A 206 16.62 -27.78 24.76
N SER A 207 16.71 -26.45 24.85
CA SER A 207 16.85 -25.73 26.11
C SER A 207 15.56 -25.86 26.94
N PRO A 208 15.63 -26.24 28.23
CA PRO A 208 14.53 -26.05 29.16
C PRO A 208 14.63 -24.63 29.74
N PHE A 209 13.48 -23.99 29.96
CA PHE A 209 13.28 -22.61 30.42
C PHE A 209 13.19 -21.54 29.33
N ASP A 210 11.99 -21.41 28.77
CA ASP A 210 11.43 -20.09 28.45
C ASP A 210 10.08 -19.95 29.18
N PRO A 211 9.88 -18.91 30.01
CA PRO A 211 8.60 -18.63 30.65
C PRO A 211 7.58 -18.12 29.62
N ALA A 212 6.35 -18.64 29.71
CA ALA A 212 5.25 -18.28 28.84
C ALA A 212 5.01 -16.75 28.81
N PRO A 213 4.71 -16.15 27.63
CA PRO A 213 4.27 -14.77 27.55
C PRO A 213 2.88 -14.62 28.22
N PRO A 214 2.60 -13.47 28.88
CA PRO A 214 1.32 -13.23 29.52
C PRO A 214 0.20 -13.16 28.48
N ASN A 215 -0.85 -13.93 28.77
CA ASN A 215 -2.13 -13.98 28.07
C ASN A 215 -2.85 -12.63 28.20
N ILE A 216 -2.81 -11.79 27.15
CA ILE A 216 -3.62 -10.57 27.07
C ILE A 216 -4.94 -10.91 26.36
N ALA A 217 -5.76 -11.73 27.03
CA ALA A 217 -7.18 -11.80 26.74
C ALA A 217 -7.88 -10.66 27.50
N SER A 218 -7.92 -9.47 26.92
CA SER A 218 -8.75 -8.38 27.41
C SER A 218 -9.86 -8.08 26.43
N SER A 219 -10.99 -8.76 26.67
CA SER A 219 -12.31 -8.36 26.22
C SER A 219 -12.66 -7.01 26.83
N SER A 220 -12.79 -5.97 26.02
CA SER A 220 -13.55 -4.78 26.39
C SER A 220 -14.83 -4.74 25.57
N ARG A 221 -15.83 -5.44 26.11
CA ARG A 221 -17.24 -5.27 25.73
C ARG A 221 -17.66 -3.89 26.21
N TYR A 222 -18.03 -3.00 25.30
CA TYR A 222 -18.78 -1.81 25.67
C TYR A 222 -20.19 -2.24 26.14
N PRO A 223 -20.67 -1.74 27.29
CA PRO A 223 -22.04 -1.97 27.71
C PRO A 223 -22.98 -1.16 26.83
N ALA A 224 -23.98 -1.86 26.30
CA ALA A 224 -25.19 -1.27 25.76
C ALA A 224 -25.94 -0.59 26.92
N THR A 225 -25.91 0.74 26.98
CA THR A 225 -26.87 1.51 27.76
C THR A 225 -28.17 1.58 26.98
N GLY A 226 -29.02 0.59 27.23
CA GLY A 226 -30.46 0.69 27.00
C GLY A 226 -31.14 1.21 28.28
N SER A 227 -31.94 2.25 28.11
CA SER A 227 -33.20 2.50 28.83
C SER A 227 -33.84 3.65 28.05
N GLY A 228 -34.95 3.44 27.34
CA GLY A 228 -36.30 3.41 27.94
C GLY A 228 -36.59 4.84 28.40
N TYR A 229 -37.52 5.62 27.88
CA TYR A 229 -38.98 5.51 27.67
C TYR A 229 -39.30 6.78 26.83
N ASP A 230 -40.24 6.82 25.90
CA ASP A 230 -41.65 6.99 26.22
C ASP A 230 -42.49 6.87 24.94
N ALA A 231 -43.69 6.35 25.12
CA ALA A 231 -44.72 6.23 24.13
C ALA A 231 -45.41 7.59 23.91
N SER A 232 -45.89 7.83 22.69
CA SER A 232 -47.27 8.26 22.39
C SER A 232 -47.38 9.15 21.14
N ARG A 233 -48.55 9.00 20.50
CA ARG A 233 -49.21 9.87 19.51
C ARG A 233 -48.70 9.75 18.06
N SER A 234 -49.39 9.02 17.19
CA SER A 234 -50.69 9.37 16.58
C SER A 234 -50.67 10.71 15.86
N ARG A 235 -50.57 10.72 14.53
CA ARG A 235 -51.57 11.38 13.68
C ARG A 235 -51.45 11.03 12.19
N SER A 236 -52.54 10.47 11.72
CA SER A 236 -53.04 10.41 10.36
C SER A 236 -53.30 11.79 9.74
N GLY A 237 -53.14 11.88 8.41
CA GLY A 237 -53.72 12.88 7.49
C GLY A 237 -52.90 12.81 6.20
N ARG A 238 -53.34 12.24 5.06
CA ARG A 238 -54.61 12.32 4.32
C ARG A 238 -55.02 13.77 4.03
N SER A 239 -54.60 14.28 2.87
CA SER A 239 -55.49 15.10 2.04
C SER A 239 -55.12 14.89 0.57
N SER A 240 -56.11 14.41 -0.17
CA SER A 240 -56.27 14.57 -1.61
C SER A 240 -57.47 15.49 -1.77
N GLY A 241 -57.37 16.44 -2.69
CA GLY A 241 -58.38 17.43 -3.01
C GLY A 241 -57.74 18.46 -3.92
#